data_AF-A0A022RUV9-F1
#
_entry.id   AF-A0A022RUV9-F1
#
_cell.length_a   1.000
_cell.length_b   1.000
_cell.length_c   1.000
_cell.angle_alpha   90.00
_cell.angle_beta   90.00
_cell.angle_gamma   90.00
#
_symmetry.space_group_name_H-M   'P 1'
#
loop_
_entity.id
_entity.type
_entity.pdbx_description
1 polymer ?
#
loop_
_entity_poly.entity_id
_entity_poly.type
_entity_poly.pdbx_seq_one_letter_code
_entity_poly.pdbx_strand_id
1 'polypeptide(L)'
;MAAARAIISSSSGGCCGDKDQVFVAAVPLRAAKGPAQLVMSTAAYSLNLQHFMVIIKPSSSNNQQAEGGGMMVYDFQPEEPESIWVAASALSGAQVSGVILVRKLKKLPNRKCWFISYAKQNDTHAAATIFNQNWDTKLTIGHHDCRHYSQGLVEYLTAQKLVLDHLN
;
A
#
# COMPACT_ATOMS: atom_id res chain seq x y z
N MET A 1 -26.63 -52.29 -17.23
CA MET A 1 -25.24 -51.79 -17.36
C MET A 1 -25.16 -51.02 -18.68
N ALA A 2 -24.66 -49.81 -18.85
CA ALA A 2 -24.37 -48.67 -17.98
C ALA A 2 -24.51 -47.44 -18.91
N ALA A 3 -25.19 -46.39 -18.46
CA ALA A 3 -25.37 -45.17 -19.25
C ALA A 3 -24.15 -44.25 -19.08
N ALA A 4 -23.44 -43.94 -20.16
CA ALA A 4 -22.36 -42.96 -20.14
C ALA A 4 -22.97 -41.55 -20.22
N ARG A 5 -22.97 -40.83 -19.09
CA ARG A 5 -23.38 -39.42 -19.02
C ARG A 5 -22.24 -38.57 -19.56
N ALA A 6 -22.48 -37.88 -20.67
CA ALA A 6 -21.60 -36.82 -21.13
C ALA A 6 -21.67 -35.65 -20.13
N ILE A 7 -20.58 -35.43 -19.40
CA ILE A 7 -20.41 -34.21 -18.62
C ILE A 7 -20.01 -33.12 -19.61
N ILE A 8 -20.94 -32.19 -19.86
CA ILE A 8 -20.64 -30.93 -20.53
C ILE A 8 -19.73 -30.16 -19.59
N SER A 9 -18.42 -30.21 -19.84
CA SER A 9 -17.47 -29.28 -19.25
C SER A 9 -17.74 -27.90 -19.86
N SER A 10 -18.46 -27.06 -19.13
CA SER A 10 -18.60 -25.65 -19.45
C SER A 10 -17.22 -25.00 -19.36
N SER A 11 -16.57 -24.83 -20.51
CA SER A 11 -15.44 -23.94 -20.67
C SER A 11 -15.91 -22.50 -20.48
N SER A 12 -15.89 -22.01 -19.24
CA SER A 12 -15.90 -20.56 -18.99
C SER A 12 -14.52 -20.02 -19.35
N GLY A 13 -14.29 -19.87 -20.65
CA GLY A 13 -13.22 -19.04 -21.18
C GLY A 13 -13.51 -17.59 -20.82
N GLY A 14 -13.08 -17.17 -19.64
CA GLY A 14 -12.84 -15.77 -19.34
C GLY A 14 -11.40 -15.47 -19.73
N CYS A 15 -11.21 -14.64 -20.74
CA CYS A 15 -9.91 -14.09 -21.12
C CYS A 15 -9.45 -13.16 -19.99
N CYS A 16 -8.94 -13.73 -18.89
CA CYS A 16 -8.37 -12.97 -17.81
C CYS A 16 -6.97 -12.56 -18.26
N GLY A 17 -6.83 -11.35 -18.80
CA GLY A 17 -5.52 -10.70 -18.77
C GLY A 17 -4.98 -10.79 -17.35
N ASP A 18 -3.68 -11.08 -17.20
CA ASP A 18 -3.10 -11.16 -15.87
C ASP A 18 -3.43 -9.85 -15.13
N LYS A 19 -4.04 -9.96 -13.95
CA LYS A 19 -4.40 -8.80 -13.13
C LYS A 19 -3.16 -8.26 -12.44
N ASP A 20 -3.14 -6.96 -12.15
CA ASP A 20 -2.03 -6.37 -11.40
C ASP A 20 -1.94 -6.99 -10.01
N GLN A 21 -0.72 -7.10 -9.49
CA GLN A 21 -0.43 -7.67 -8.18
C GLN A 21 -0.34 -6.54 -7.15
N VAL A 22 -1.03 -6.69 -6.03
CA VAL A 22 -1.02 -5.74 -4.91
C VAL A 22 -0.17 -6.30 -3.78
N PHE A 23 0.81 -5.52 -3.36
CA PHE A 23 1.70 -5.80 -2.25
C PHE A 23 1.55 -4.73 -1.17
N VAL A 24 1.87 -5.10 0.06
CA VAL A 24 2.08 -4.15 1.16
C VAL A 24 3.53 -4.26 1.60
N ALA A 25 4.17 -3.13 1.85
CA ALA A 25 5.49 -3.09 2.44
C ALA A 25 5.49 -2.25 3.72
N ALA A 26 6.26 -2.69 4.70
CA ALA A 26 6.55 -1.93 5.91
C ALA A 26 8.01 -1.47 5.88
N VAL A 27 8.23 -0.17 6.05
CA VAL A 27 9.56 0.43 6.16
C VAL A 27 9.73 1.07 7.54
N PRO A 28 10.95 1.07 8.09
CA PRO A 28 11.22 1.84 9.30
C PRO A 28 11.00 3.32 9.01
N LEU A 29 10.36 4.05 9.94
CA LEU A 29 10.27 5.49 9.86
C LEU A 29 11.68 6.09 9.79
N ARG A 30 11.91 6.94 8.78
CA ARG A 30 13.16 7.69 8.68
C ARG A 30 13.06 8.88 9.62
N ALA A 31 13.81 8.84 10.72
CA ALA A 31 13.93 9.97 11.63
C ALA A 31 14.60 11.18 10.94
N ALA A 32 14.25 12.38 11.39
CA ALA A 32 14.92 13.62 10.98
C ALA A 32 16.45 13.47 11.14
N LYS A 33 17.20 13.88 10.11
CA LYS A 33 18.67 13.83 10.13
C LYS A 33 19.19 14.85 11.17
N GLY A 34 20.12 14.44 12.03
CA GLY A 34 20.79 15.34 12.98
C GLY A 34 20.57 14.96 14.45
N PRO A 35 20.87 15.85 15.41
CA PRO A 35 20.81 15.55 16.86
C PRO A 35 19.43 15.10 17.35
N ALA A 36 18.35 15.50 16.66
CA ALA A 36 16.98 15.06 16.93
C ALA A 36 16.73 13.57 16.59
N GLN A 37 17.62 12.93 15.81
CA GLN A 37 17.53 11.52 15.45
C GLN A 37 17.57 10.60 16.68
N LEU A 38 18.34 10.95 17.72
CA LEU A 38 18.48 10.12 18.92
C LEU A 38 17.20 10.12 19.77
N VAL A 39 16.54 11.26 19.88
CA VAL A 39 15.27 11.43 20.63
C VAL A 39 14.11 10.77 19.89
N MET A 40 14.08 10.92 18.55
CA MET A 40 13.09 10.24 17.72
C MET A 40 13.32 8.73 17.66
N SER A 41 14.58 8.28 17.71
CA SER A 41 14.89 6.85 17.72
C SER A 41 14.34 6.19 18.99
N THR A 42 14.56 6.74 20.19
CA THR A 42 14.04 6.12 21.44
C THR A 42 12.52 6.11 21.53
N ALA A 43 11.85 7.17 21.05
CA ALA A 43 10.39 7.20 20.95
C ALA A 43 9.85 6.22 19.88
N ALA A 44 10.48 6.15 18.70
CA ALA A 44 10.11 5.21 17.63
C ALA A 44 10.38 3.74 17.99
N TYR A 45 11.48 3.45 18.71
CA TYR A 45 11.79 2.11 19.22
C TYR A 45 10.79 1.64 20.28
N SER A 46 10.26 2.55 21.11
CA SER A 46 9.25 2.22 22.12
C SER A 46 7.82 2.13 21.57
N LEU A 47 7.53 2.84 20.46
CA LEU A 47 6.19 2.91 19.85
C LEU A 47 5.99 1.99 18.65
N ASN A 48 7.02 1.23 18.23
CA ASN A 48 6.98 0.27 17.12
C ASN A 48 6.32 0.84 15.85
N LEU A 49 6.64 2.10 15.54
CA LEU A 49 6.01 2.86 14.45
C LEU A 49 6.57 2.40 13.10
N GLN A 50 5.91 1.39 12.54
CA GLN A 50 6.18 0.92 11.18
C GLN A 50 5.37 1.71 10.18
N HIS A 51 6.03 2.12 9.10
CA HIS A 51 5.40 2.87 8.03
C HIS A 51 4.97 1.94 6.92
N PHE A 52 3.65 1.89 6.65
CA PHE A 52 3.08 1.02 5.63
C PHE A 52 2.86 1.76 4.33
N MET A 53 3.14 1.09 3.22
CA MET A 53 2.86 1.57 1.86
C MET A 53 2.33 0.43 1.00
N VAL A 54 1.51 0.77 0.01
CA VAL A 54 0.94 -0.19 -0.95
C VAL A 54 1.70 -0.10 -2.25
N ILE A 55 2.04 -1.25 -2.84
CA ILE A 55 2.77 -1.35 -4.09
C ILE A 55 1.91 -2.10 -5.10
N ILE A 56 1.67 -1.47 -6.26
CA ILE A 56 0.97 -2.07 -7.39
C ILE A 56 2.04 -2.45 -8.42
N LYS A 57 2.12 -3.74 -8.69
CA LYS A 57 2.99 -4.30 -9.71
C LYS A 57 2.16 -4.69 -10.94
N PRO A 58 2.41 -4.06 -12.09
CA PRO A 58 1.67 -4.38 -13.30
C PRO A 58 1.94 -5.82 -13.72
N SER A 59 0.94 -6.45 -14.32
CA SER A 59 1.10 -7.79 -14.85
C SER A 59 1.91 -7.83 -16.16
N SER A 60 2.54 -8.98 -16.42
CA SER A 60 3.37 -9.19 -17.61
C SER A 60 2.59 -9.09 -18.93
N SER A 61 1.28 -9.35 -18.95
CA SER A 61 0.44 -9.21 -20.14
C SER A 61 0.05 -7.76 -20.44
N ASN A 62 0.12 -6.86 -19.47
CA ASN A 62 -0.14 -5.43 -19.64
C ASN A 62 1.12 -4.64 -20.06
N ASN A 63 2.24 -5.34 -20.24
CA ASN A 63 3.59 -4.79 -20.47
C ASN A 63 3.98 -4.63 -21.95
N GLN A 64 3.06 -4.75 -22.91
CA GLN A 64 3.41 -4.59 -24.33
C GLN A 64 3.86 -3.16 -24.72
N GLN A 65 3.74 -2.18 -23.82
CA GLN A 65 4.26 -0.83 -24.02
C GLN A 65 4.81 -0.24 -22.72
N ALA A 66 6.03 -0.61 -22.33
CA ALA A 66 7.02 0.36 -21.85
C ALA A 66 8.29 -0.36 -21.39
N GLU A 67 9.41 -0.02 -22.01
CA GLU A 67 10.75 -0.10 -21.42
C GLU A 67 10.91 0.86 -20.22
N GLY A 68 9.98 0.75 -19.27
CA GLY A 68 9.72 1.70 -18.20
C GLY A 68 8.49 1.35 -17.35
N GLY A 69 7.95 0.11 -17.46
CA GLY A 69 6.85 -0.45 -16.66
C GLY A 69 7.22 -0.59 -15.17
N GLY A 70 7.37 0.55 -14.50
CA GLY A 70 7.70 0.63 -13.09
C GLY A 70 6.50 0.28 -12.22
N MET A 71 6.77 -0.39 -11.09
CA MET A 71 5.77 -0.56 -10.04
C MET A 71 5.42 0.81 -9.46
N MET A 72 4.17 1.00 -9.02
CA MET A 72 3.77 2.24 -8.34
C MET A 72 3.61 2.00 -6.86
N VAL A 73 4.12 2.92 -6.06
CA VAL A 73 3.96 2.96 -4.60
C VAL A 73 3.00 4.06 -4.24
N TYR A 74 2.12 3.73 -3.31
CA TYR A 74 1.13 4.60 -2.71
C TYR A 74 1.42 4.67 -1.23
N ASP A 75 1.63 5.88 -0.74
CA ASP A 75 2.22 6.15 0.56
C ASP A 75 1.51 7.35 1.19
N PHE A 76 1.08 7.25 2.44
CA PHE A 76 0.43 8.35 3.18
C PHE A 76 1.28 8.73 4.38
N GLN A 77 1.76 9.98 4.40
CA GLN A 77 2.71 10.48 5.40
C GLN A 77 2.41 11.95 5.73
N PRO A 78 3.02 12.53 6.79
CA PRO A 78 2.95 13.97 7.01
C PRO A 78 3.48 14.74 5.80
N GLU A 79 2.94 15.94 5.57
CA GLU A 79 3.38 16.82 4.48
C GLU A 79 4.87 17.19 4.61
N GLU A 80 5.32 17.48 5.83
CA GLU A 80 6.72 17.75 6.16
C GLU A 80 7.25 16.72 7.16
N PRO A 81 7.61 15.51 6.73
CA PRO A 81 8.04 14.44 7.63
C PRO A 81 9.40 14.72 8.28
N GLU A 82 10.19 15.65 7.75
CA GLU A 82 11.49 16.05 8.30
C GLU A 82 11.39 17.19 9.33
N SER A 83 10.21 17.84 9.45
CA SER A 83 10.00 18.93 10.40
C SER A 83 9.85 18.39 11.82
N ILE A 84 10.73 18.83 12.72
CA ILE A 84 10.73 18.43 14.13
C ILE A 84 9.40 18.83 14.79
N TRP A 85 8.82 19.98 14.42
CA TRP A 85 7.55 20.46 14.96
C TRP A 85 6.37 19.60 14.52
N VAL A 86 6.33 19.21 13.24
CA VAL A 86 5.30 18.32 12.70
C VAL A 86 5.41 16.95 13.35
N ALA A 87 6.63 16.43 13.48
CA ALA A 87 6.87 15.15 14.12
C ALA A 87 6.49 15.17 15.62
N ALA A 88 6.86 16.21 16.36
CA ALA A 88 6.49 16.37 17.77
C ALA A 88 4.96 16.48 17.96
N SER A 89 4.29 17.23 17.08
CA SER A 89 2.83 17.37 17.09
C SER A 89 2.14 16.05 16.76
N ALA A 90 2.59 15.34 15.73
CA ALA A 90 2.02 14.06 15.35
C ALA A 90 2.20 13.02 16.48
N LEU A 91 3.38 12.98 17.12
CA LEU A 91 3.67 12.06 18.22
C LEU A 91 2.95 12.41 19.53
N SER A 92 2.55 13.67 19.73
CA SER A 92 1.70 14.06 20.86
C SER A 92 0.22 13.74 20.64
N GLY A 93 -0.13 13.15 19.49
CA GLY A 93 -1.50 12.80 19.12
C GLY A 93 -2.26 13.97 18.47
N ALA A 94 -1.60 15.08 18.17
CA ALA A 94 -2.23 16.18 17.45
C ALA A 94 -2.48 15.80 15.98
N GLN A 95 -3.54 16.37 15.40
CA GLN A 95 -3.81 16.30 13.98
C GLN A 95 -2.81 17.14 13.20
N VAL A 96 -2.23 16.59 12.13
CA VAL A 96 -1.29 17.28 11.24
C VAL A 96 -1.71 17.15 9.77
N SER A 97 -1.19 18.03 8.92
CA SER A 97 -1.37 17.93 7.47
C SER A 97 -0.66 16.68 6.94
N GLY A 98 -1.40 15.82 6.25
CA GLY A 98 -0.89 14.64 5.56
C GLY A 98 -0.91 14.82 4.04
N VAL A 99 -0.15 13.97 3.36
CA VAL A 99 -0.08 13.93 1.90
C VAL A 99 0.00 12.49 1.42
N ILE A 100 -0.69 12.20 0.31
CA ILE A 100 -0.55 10.93 -0.40
C ILE A 100 0.53 11.10 -1.46
N LEU A 101 1.64 10.39 -1.30
CA LEU A 101 2.70 10.28 -2.29
C LEU A 101 2.49 9.07 -3.19
N VAL A 102 2.57 9.33 -4.49
CA VAL A 102 2.53 8.29 -5.53
C VAL A 102 3.83 8.32 -6.32
N ARG A 103 4.59 7.22 -6.29
CA ARG A 103 5.95 7.19 -6.87
C ARG A 103 6.29 5.88 -7.56
N LYS A 104 7.14 5.94 -8.58
CA LYS A 104 7.65 4.76 -9.29
C LYS A 104 8.72 4.03 -8.48
N LEU A 105 8.66 2.70 -8.47
CA LEU A 105 9.67 1.79 -7.93
C LEU A 105 10.24 0.91 -9.06
N LYS A 106 11.57 0.75 -9.02
CA LYS A 106 12.28 -0.16 -9.94
C LYS A 106 12.24 -1.62 -9.48
N LYS A 107 12.18 -1.86 -8.17
CA LYS A 107 12.20 -3.18 -7.53
C LYS A 107 11.33 -3.17 -6.28
N LEU A 108 10.76 -4.32 -5.92
CA LEU A 108 10.08 -4.49 -4.63
C LEU A 108 11.09 -4.39 -3.47
N PRO A 109 10.67 -3.92 -2.29
CA PRO A 109 11.49 -3.99 -1.09
C PRO A 109 11.88 -5.44 -0.77
N ASN A 110 13.16 -5.65 -0.47
CA ASN A 110 13.70 -7.00 -0.21
C ASN A 110 13.33 -7.56 1.17
N ARG A 111 12.73 -6.74 2.05
CA ARG A 111 12.34 -7.12 3.42
C ARG A 111 10.98 -6.50 3.72
N LYS A 112 10.22 -7.16 4.61
CA LYS A 112 8.89 -6.70 5.07
C LYS A 112 8.00 -6.26 3.91
N CYS A 113 7.93 -7.08 2.87
CA CYS A 113 7.09 -6.87 1.70
C CYS A 113 6.29 -8.14 1.48
N TRP A 114 4.97 -8.01 1.46
CA TRP A 114 4.04 -9.14 1.42
C TRP A 114 3.13 -8.99 0.22
N PHE A 115 3.02 -10.06 -0.56
CA PHE A 115 1.98 -10.17 -1.58
C PHE A 115 0.63 -10.34 -0.88
N ILE A 116 -0.35 -9.51 -1.26
CA ILE A 116 -1.69 -9.58 -0.66
C ILE A 116 -2.64 -10.32 -1.60
N SER A 117 -2.83 -9.79 -2.81
CA SER A 117 -3.73 -10.40 -3.78
C SER A 117 -3.56 -9.78 -5.16
N TYR A 118 -4.31 -10.31 -6.12
CA TYR A 118 -4.50 -9.69 -7.42
C TYR A 118 -5.59 -8.62 -7.35
N ALA A 119 -5.44 -7.58 -8.16
CA ALA A 119 -6.42 -6.51 -8.28
C ALA A 119 -7.77 -7.02 -8.82
N LYS A 120 -8.86 -6.40 -8.35
CA LYS A 120 -10.20 -6.71 -8.88
C LYS A 120 -10.39 -6.20 -10.30
N GLN A 121 -9.94 -4.98 -10.55
CA GLN A 121 -10.15 -4.22 -11.78
C GLN A 121 -8.93 -4.31 -12.70
N ASN A 122 -9.14 -4.12 -14.00
CA ASN A 122 -8.05 -4.14 -14.98
C ASN A 122 -7.19 -2.87 -14.92
N ASP A 123 -7.81 -1.72 -14.63
CA ASP A 123 -7.10 -0.45 -14.42
C ASP A 123 -6.96 -0.16 -12.92
N THR A 124 -5.98 -0.81 -12.30
CA THR A 124 -5.72 -0.68 -10.86
C THR A 124 -5.23 0.72 -10.48
N HIS A 125 -4.56 1.42 -11.40
CA HIS A 125 -4.02 2.76 -11.14
C HIS A 125 -5.10 3.83 -11.14
N ALA A 126 -6.07 3.77 -12.06
CA ALA A 126 -7.24 4.65 -12.03
C ALA A 126 -8.06 4.42 -10.75
N ALA A 127 -8.25 3.16 -10.35
CA ALA A 127 -8.93 2.81 -9.12
C ALA A 127 -8.24 3.44 -7.89
N ALA A 128 -6.92 3.30 -7.77
CA ALA A 128 -6.15 3.90 -6.69
C ALA A 128 -6.23 5.44 -6.71
N THR A 129 -6.24 6.06 -7.89
CA THR A 129 -6.39 7.52 -8.02
C THR A 129 -7.75 8.00 -7.49
N ILE A 130 -8.83 7.30 -7.82
CA ILE A 130 -10.18 7.60 -7.31
C ILE A 130 -10.22 7.44 -5.79
N PHE A 131 -9.60 6.39 -5.25
CA PHE A 131 -9.50 6.22 -3.79
C PHE A 131 -8.80 7.39 -3.14
N ASN A 132 -7.64 7.80 -3.68
CA ASN A 132 -6.83 8.89 -3.14
C ASN A 132 -7.56 10.24 -3.14
N GLN A 133 -8.35 10.52 -4.19
CA GLN A 133 -9.14 11.76 -4.28
C GLN A 133 -10.20 11.88 -3.17
N ASN A 134 -10.63 10.75 -2.61
CA ASN A 134 -11.66 10.70 -1.56
C ASN A 134 -11.08 10.49 -0.16
N TRP A 135 -9.75 10.41 -0.03
CA TRP A 135 -9.10 10.19 1.27
C TRP A 135 -8.93 11.51 2.02
N ASP A 136 -9.37 11.56 3.28
CA ASP A 136 -9.12 12.71 4.16
C ASP A 136 -7.62 12.82 4.47
N THR A 137 -7.00 13.96 4.21
CA THR A 137 -5.56 14.16 4.42
C THR A 137 -5.20 14.64 5.82
N LYS A 138 -6.17 14.75 6.74
CA LYS A 138 -5.93 15.05 8.15
C LYS A 138 -5.31 13.86 8.88
N LEU A 139 -3.99 13.82 8.97
CA LEU A 139 -3.26 12.71 9.56
C LEU A 139 -3.29 12.77 11.09
N THR A 140 -3.62 11.64 11.72
CA THR A 140 -3.53 11.45 13.17
C THR A 140 -2.96 10.07 13.46
N ILE A 141 -1.81 10.00 14.15
CA ILE A 141 -1.14 8.72 14.44
C ILE A 141 -2.06 7.82 15.27
N GLY A 142 -2.20 6.56 14.87
CA GLY A 142 -3.03 5.55 15.54
C GLY A 142 -4.53 5.61 15.22
N HIS A 143 -5.01 6.64 14.51
CA HIS A 143 -6.42 6.81 14.19
C HIS A 143 -6.69 7.01 12.68
N HIS A 144 -5.83 7.75 12.00
CA HIS A 144 -5.93 8.02 10.56
C HIS A 144 -4.53 8.28 10.00
N ASP A 145 -3.79 7.19 9.81
CA ASP A 145 -2.36 7.21 9.46
C ASP A 145 -2.03 6.26 8.30
N CYS A 146 -0.74 6.05 8.03
CA CYS A 146 -0.25 5.21 6.94
C CYS A 146 -0.80 3.77 6.98
N ARG A 147 -1.09 3.22 8.17
CA ARG A 147 -1.62 1.87 8.33
C ARG A 147 -3.09 1.83 7.92
N HIS A 148 -3.88 2.81 8.36
CA HIS A 148 -5.30 2.94 8.00
C HIS A 148 -5.46 3.18 6.49
N TYR A 149 -4.65 4.08 5.93
CA TYR A 149 -4.61 4.32 4.48
C TYR A 149 -4.28 3.05 3.70
N SER A 150 -3.20 2.35 4.09
CA SER A 150 -2.76 1.14 3.39
C SER A 150 -3.81 0.03 3.47
N GLN A 151 -4.45 -0.16 4.63
CA GLN A 151 -5.55 -1.12 4.78
C GLN A 151 -6.76 -0.75 3.93
N GLY A 152 -7.18 0.52 3.93
CA GLY A 152 -8.29 1.01 3.12
C GLY A 152 -8.05 0.84 1.62
N LEU A 153 -6.86 1.17 1.14
CA LEU A 153 -6.49 1.02 -0.25
C LEU A 153 -6.42 -0.47 -0.66
N VAL A 154 -5.85 -1.33 0.19
CA VAL A 154 -5.83 -2.78 -0.03
C VAL A 154 -7.25 -3.33 -0.14
N GLU A 155 -8.13 -2.97 0.80
CA GLU A 155 -9.51 -3.43 0.80
C GLU A 155 -10.25 -2.97 -0.46
N TYR A 156 -10.06 -1.72 -0.85
CA TYR A 156 -10.65 -1.14 -2.06
C TYR A 156 -10.22 -1.92 -3.31
N LEU A 157 -8.91 -2.14 -3.48
CA LEU A 157 -8.34 -2.79 -4.67
C LEU A 157 -8.56 -4.31 -4.72
N THR A 158 -8.63 -4.99 -3.57
CA THR A 158 -8.54 -6.46 -3.49
C THR A 158 -9.68 -7.15 -2.72
N ALA A 159 -10.54 -6.41 -2.01
CA ALA A 159 -11.53 -6.93 -1.03
C ALA A 159 -10.94 -7.59 0.22
N GLN A 160 -9.62 -7.68 0.35
CA GLN A 160 -9.00 -8.26 1.52
C GLN A 160 -9.10 -7.30 2.71
N LYS A 161 -9.65 -7.78 3.82
CA LYS A 161 -9.86 -7.02 5.07
C LYS A 161 -8.89 -7.47 6.15
N LEU A 162 -8.58 -6.57 7.07
CA LEU A 162 -7.73 -6.84 8.26
C LEU A 162 -6.37 -7.47 7.90
N VAL A 163 -5.85 -7.15 6.73
CA VAL A 163 -4.59 -7.74 6.23
C VAL A 163 -3.43 -7.24 7.07
N LEU A 164 -3.40 -5.93 7.34
CA LEU A 164 -2.28 -5.29 8.04
C LEU A 164 -2.20 -5.68 9.52
N ASP A 165 -3.28 -6.17 10.12
CA ASP A 165 -3.32 -6.64 11.51
C ASP A 165 -2.49 -7.93 11.70
N HIS A 166 -2.23 -8.65 10.61
CA HIS A 166 -1.44 -9.87 10.57
C HIS A 166 0.00 -9.64 10.10
N LEU A 167 0.41 -8.39 9.81
CA LEU A 167 1.74 -8.05 9.32
C LEU A 167 2.60 -7.43 10.44
N ASN A 168 3.74 -8.06 10.72
CA ASN A 168 4.68 -7.71 11.80
C ASN A 168 5.97 -7.02 11.34
#